data_AF-A0A967GRP5-F1
#
_entry.id   AF-A0A967GRP5-F1
#
_cell.length_a   1.000
_cell.length_b   1.000
_cell.length_c   1.000
_cell.angle_alpha   90.00
_cell.angle_beta   90.00
_cell.angle_gamma   90.00
#
_symmetry.space_group_name_H-M   'P 1'
#
loop_
_entity.id
_entity.type
_entity.pdbx_description
1 polymer ?
#
loop_
_entity_poly.entity_id
_entity_poly.type
_entity_poly.pdbx_seq_one_letter_code
_entity_poly.pdbx_strand_id
1 'polypeptide(L)'
;MTRRLPWLFRAASIPVLTIGLSIATAQDSDPDLLAGHPRESYRGVENLDAMEAALRKSMADQERHSFSRSWWRWDRLRCRYVDGGRVDEGALRILRAVFRGLILDRHRRLEAKGEGDLLYLFHTTLTGDRKESVLEVEGRRILRDVHGGGYHGGWGGAARMRIYEELANRKMLTAEEQERFRRIVHQSLEARFIDFKAKAQTANNHSFGNAGGVALALRLFPDDAPQAAGARAWIDRIWNHLAGFGDWTEWNYYPYGPIFLHGMVDIAEATGRIETDRDLINAVGRRCLGFVHGGGVRGNPNSGAPVRGDVAAVHADPWNVGYYDVETSARDGHFWYRLARHYKDPEYLWAAEQVALGGRPPDGRVPAAYQSAYNRRFAWFVERKIEPRVPASRAAVGLLSATNKKIPERLYLNSGRTPGQPFASFFLYDQKDEHLDNVSGHLYEFAANGAKFLHTSGKYNNVYGGDQLRGGGTGEESLDLLLVLHQRHPFPVHPDRRGDQRDFMRRGSIKHLPDAAVAQNNDAGDSFGQFAFDHYYGPGSRWIRRAVLTAEGYLVVADHYTGDPVLGTGYRAGPVWHLGVDENTRAGPREANWFDAPAFDHAWWQKEEQRILLYFHDDGHS
;
A
#
# COMPACT_ATOMS: atom_id res chain seq x y z
N MET A 1 -16.69 9.45 -38.24
CA MET A 1 -16.96 10.88 -38.47
C MET A 1 -18.39 11.18 -38.05
N THR A 2 -18.59 11.71 -36.85
CA THR A 2 -19.80 12.42 -36.41
C THR A 2 -19.41 13.18 -35.15
N ARG A 3 -19.08 14.46 -35.34
CA ARG A 3 -18.79 15.45 -34.28
C ARG A 3 -20.10 15.95 -33.69
N ARG A 4 -20.22 16.09 -32.37
CA ARG A 4 -21.04 17.15 -31.74
C ARG A 4 -20.39 17.67 -30.46
N LEU A 5 -20.32 19.00 -30.40
CA LEU A 5 -19.79 19.87 -29.34
C LEU A 5 -20.71 19.91 -28.09
N PRO A 6 -20.19 20.41 -26.95
CA PRO A 6 -20.90 20.48 -25.68
C PRO A 6 -21.71 21.77 -25.51
N TRP A 7 -22.82 21.67 -24.78
CA TRP A 7 -23.68 22.80 -24.39
C TRP A 7 -23.48 23.17 -22.91
N LEU A 8 -23.22 24.45 -22.70
CA LEU A 8 -23.37 25.19 -21.45
C LEU A 8 -24.84 25.21 -21.00
N PHE A 9 -25.11 25.09 -19.70
CA PHE A 9 -26.39 25.51 -19.13
C PHE A 9 -26.21 26.65 -18.12
N ARG A 10 -26.86 27.76 -18.45
CA ARG A 10 -27.09 28.95 -17.62
C ARG A 10 -28.15 28.66 -16.55
N ALA A 11 -27.97 29.32 -15.41
CA ALA A 11 -28.97 29.52 -14.38
C ALA A 11 -30.20 30.27 -14.92
N ALA A 12 -31.39 29.84 -14.51
CA ALA A 12 -32.62 30.60 -14.63
C ALA A 12 -33.44 30.45 -13.34
N SER A 13 -33.58 31.57 -12.64
CA SER A 13 -34.37 31.75 -11.43
C SER A 13 -35.87 31.81 -11.79
N ILE A 14 -36.72 31.08 -11.08
CA ILE A 14 -38.18 31.22 -11.13
C ILE A 14 -38.66 31.61 -9.72
N PRO A 15 -39.44 32.69 -9.55
CA PRO A 15 -39.97 33.10 -8.25
C PRO A 15 -41.19 32.24 -7.91
N VAL A 16 -41.22 31.68 -6.70
CA VAL A 16 -42.41 31.00 -6.16
C VAL A 16 -42.98 31.83 -5.01
N LEU A 17 -44.27 32.12 -5.17
CA LEU A 17 -45.18 32.83 -4.29
C LEU A 17 -45.14 32.33 -2.83
N THR A 18 -45.09 33.29 -1.91
CA THR A 18 -45.31 33.10 -0.48
C THR A 18 -46.81 32.88 -0.21
N ILE A 19 -47.17 31.70 0.29
CA ILE A 19 -48.43 31.48 1.01
C ILE A 19 -48.08 30.81 2.34
N GLY A 20 -48.36 31.53 3.44
CA GLY A 20 -48.07 31.09 4.79
C GLY A 20 -48.96 29.95 5.25
N LEU A 21 -48.34 28.99 5.92
CA LEU A 21 -48.99 28.01 6.80
C LEU A 21 -48.06 27.80 8.00
N SER A 22 -48.54 28.16 9.18
CA SER A 22 -47.89 27.98 10.47
C SER A 22 -47.55 26.50 10.69
N ILE A 23 -46.27 26.18 10.93
CA ILE A 23 -45.85 24.86 11.40
C ILE A 23 -44.87 25.05 12.55
N ALA A 24 -45.12 24.24 13.58
CA ALA A 24 -44.43 24.14 14.84
C ALA A 24 -42.90 24.23 14.75
N THR A 25 -42.32 24.81 15.79
CA THR A 25 -40.90 24.78 16.11
C THR A 25 -40.40 23.33 16.14
N ALA A 26 -39.76 22.90 15.05
CA ALA A 26 -38.95 21.69 15.04
C ALA A 26 -37.62 22.01 15.73
N GLN A 27 -37.43 21.40 16.90
CA GLN A 27 -36.11 21.25 17.53
C GLN A 27 -35.20 20.45 16.60
N ASP A 28 -33.93 20.88 16.57
CA ASP A 28 -32.84 20.40 15.74
C ASP A 28 -32.84 18.88 15.51
N SER A 29 -32.87 18.47 14.25
CA SER A 29 -32.63 17.10 13.82
C SER A 29 -31.12 16.86 13.66
N ASP A 30 -30.57 15.94 14.46
CA ASP A 30 -29.20 15.40 14.33
C ASP A 30 -28.92 15.01 12.85
N PRO A 31 -27.82 15.48 12.23
CA PRO A 31 -27.47 15.11 10.85
C PRO A 31 -27.41 13.58 10.68
N ASP A 32 -27.98 13.08 9.56
CA ASP A 32 -28.08 11.68 9.14
C ASP A 32 -27.28 10.69 10.01
N LEU A 33 -28.00 9.96 10.88
CA LEU A 33 -27.44 9.02 11.85
C LEU A 33 -26.49 7.98 11.24
N LEU A 34 -26.57 7.71 9.93
CA LEU A 34 -25.72 6.73 9.24
C LEU A 34 -24.55 7.37 8.47
N ALA A 35 -24.53 8.69 8.32
CA ALA A 35 -23.53 9.38 7.53
C ALA A 35 -22.15 9.41 8.22
N GLY A 36 -21.11 9.26 7.40
CA GLY A 36 -19.73 9.54 7.76
C GLY A 36 -19.09 8.58 8.75
N HIS A 37 -19.55 7.33 8.86
CA HIS A 37 -18.92 6.34 9.74
C HIS A 37 -17.68 5.65 9.12
N PRO A 38 -16.60 5.42 9.91
CA PRO A 38 -16.38 5.92 11.27
C PRO A 38 -16.23 7.44 11.30
N ARG A 39 -16.91 8.13 12.23
CA ARG A 39 -16.80 9.60 12.38
C ARG A 39 -15.48 9.96 13.06
N GLU A 40 -15.00 11.18 12.83
CA GLU A 40 -13.79 11.74 13.44
C GLU A 40 -13.82 11.69 14.98
N SER A 41 -14.98 11.96 15.57
CA SER A 41 -15.24 11.91 17.01
C SER A 41 -16.70 11.53 17.22
N TYR A 42 -16.99 10.85 18.33
CA TYR A 42 -18.36 10.63 18.80
C TYR A 42 -18.67 11.39 20.10
N ARG A 43 -17.75 12.22 20.58
CA ARG A 43 -17.99 13.12 21.70
C ARG A 43 -18.96 14.22 21.28
N GLY A 44 -19.96 14.48 22.12
CA GLY A 44 -20.96 15.53 21.89
C GLY A 44 -22.04 15.15 20.89
N VAL A 45 -22.13 13.89 20.44
CA VAL A 45 -23.27 13.40 19.68
C VAL A 45 -24.49 13.35 20.59
N GLU A 46 -25.53 14.12 20.24
CA GLU A 46 -26.73 14.29 21.09
C GLU A 46 -27.54 13.00 21.23
N ASN A 47 -27.80 12.28 20.13
CA ASN A 47 -28.60 11.05 20.15
C ASN A 47 -27.78 9.80 19.79
N LEU A 48 -26.77 9.53 20.61
CA LEU A 48 -25.88 8.38 20.45
C LEU A 48 -26.62 7.03 20.53
N ASP A 49 -27.73 6.96 21.28
CA ASP A 49 -28.60 5.79 21.35
C ASP A 49 -29.27 5.48 20.01
N ALA A 50 -29.89 6.49 19.39
CA ALA A 50 -30.51 6.34 18.07
C ALA A 50 -29.45 6.03 17.00
N MET A 51 -28.28 6.66 17.08
CA MET A 51 -27.16 6.39 16.16
C MET A 51 -26.67 4.94 16.27
N GLU A 52 -26.45 4.45 17.50
CA GLU A 52 -26.03 3.07 17.74
C GLU A 52 -27.07 2.07 17.19
N ALA A 53 -28.36 2.32 17.47
CA ALA A 53 -29.45 1.46 17.03
C ALA A 53 -29.60 1.46 15.50
N ALA A 54 -29.58 2.64 14.87
CA ALA A 54 -29.66 2.80 13.42
C ALA A 54 -28.48 2.11 12.73
N LEU A 55 -27.25 2.31 13.24
CA LEU A 55 -26.06 1.68 12.67
C LEU A 55 -26.09 0.16 12.80
N ARG A 56 -26.44 -0.37 13.99
CA ARG A 56 -26.57 -1.82 14.19
C ARG A 56 -27.57 -2.43 13.22
N LYS A 57 -28.75 -1.80 13.08
CA LYS A 57 -29.79 -2.23 12.14
C LYS A 57 -29.28 -2.21 10.70
N SER A 58 -28.69 -1.09 10.26
CA SER A 58 -28.10 -0.95 8.92
C SER A 58 -27.05 -2.04 8.63
N MET A 59 -26.18 -2.34 9.59
CA MET A 59 -25.17 -3.39 9.45
C MET A 59 -25.80 -4.80 9.40
N ALA A 60 -26.82 -5.07 10.23
CA ALA A 60 -27.52 -6.35 10.26
C ALA A 60 -28.32 -6.60 8.96
N ASP A 61 -28.93 -5.55 8.40
CA ASP A 61 -29.76 -5.63 7.20
C ASP A 61 -28.94 -5.84 5.92
N GLN A 62 -27.61 -5.66 5.94
CA GLN A 62 -26.75 -5.98 4.80
C GLN A 62 -26.84 -7.47 4.43
N GLU A 63 -27.25 -7.76 3.20
CA GLU A 63 -27.22 -9.12 2.66
C GLU A 63 -25.77 -9.61 2.47
N ARG A 64 -24.90 -8.72 1.98
CA ARG A 64 -23.49 -8.98 1.73
C ARG A 64 -22.61 -7.95 2.42
N HIS A 65 -21.54 -8.40 3.05
CA HIS A 65 -20.52 -7.56 3.67
C HIS A 65 -19.15 -8.21 3.52
N SER A 66 -18.15 -7.48 3.03
CA SER A 66 -16.81 -8.04 2.90
C SER A 66 -16.21 -8.35 4.27
N PHE A 67 -15.86 -9.61 4.55
CA PHE A 67 -15.11 -9.99 5.75
C PHE A 67 -13.59 -9.86 5.57
N SER A 68 -13.17 -9.13 4.56
CA SER A 68 -11.75 -8.85 4.31
C SER A 68 -11.35 -7.46 4.85
N ARG A 69 -10.69 -6.67 4.01
CA ARG A 69 -10.06 -5.37 4.31
C ARG A 69 -10.98 -4.30 4.92
N SER A 70 -12.31 -4.44 4.79
CA SER A 70 -13.31 -3.49 5.32
C SER A 70 -13.21 -3.29 6.83
N TRP A 71 -12.70 -4.27 7.57
CA TRP A 71 -12.61 -4.24 9.04
C TRP A 71 -11.51 -3.32 9.57
N TRP A 72 -10.50 -3.00 8.76
CA TRP A 72 -9.39 -2.15 9.19
C TRP A 72 -9.82 -0.74 9.59
N ARG A 73 -10.87 -0.19 8.96
CA ARG A 73 -11.38 1.14 9.37
C ARG A 73 -11.95 1.13 10.79
N TRP A 74 -12.59 0.02 11.17
CA TRP A 74 -13.14 -0.15 12.52
C TRP A 74 -12.02 -0.41 13.54
N ASP A 75 -10.98 -1.16 13.17
CA ASP A 75 -9.83 -1.35 14.06
C ASP A 75 -9.03 -0.05 14.25
N ARG A 76 -8.98 0.84 13.26
CA ARG A 76 -8.43 2.19 13.45
C ARG A 76 -9.26 3.03 14.41
N LEU A 77 -10.60 2.93 14.37
CA LEU A 77 -11.47 3.54 15.38
C LEU A 77 -11.18 2.98 16.78
N ARG A 78 -11.00 1.66 16.92
CA ARG A 78 -10.59 1.00 18.18
C ARG A 78 -9.22 1.51 18.64
N CYS A 79 -8.25 1.61 17.74
CA CYS A 79 -6.92 2.12 18.03
C CYS A 79 -7.00 3.57 18.55
N ARG A 80 -7.73 4.45 17.86
CA ARG A 80 -7.97 5.84 18.28
C ARG A 80 -8.59 5.91 19.68
N TYR A 81 -9.60 5.08 19.96
CA TYR A 81 -10.22 5.01 21.29
C TYR A 81 -9.20 4.62 22.37
N VAL A 82 -8.44 3.55 22.15
CA VAL A 82 -7.45 3.05 23.12
C VAL A 82 -6.32 4.05 23.33
N ASP A 83 -5.78 4.60 22.25
CA ASP A 83 -4.63 5.50 22.28
C ASP A 83 -4.99 6.90 22.77
N GLY A 84 -6.25 7.31 22.57
CA GLY A 84 -6.80 8.52 23.17
C GLY A 84 -7.16 8.39 24.64
N GLY A 85 -6.77 7.30 25.33
CA GLY A 85 -7.02 7.13 26.76
C GLY A 85 -8.40 6.57 27.12
N ARG A 86 -9.12 5.96 26.17
CA ARG A 86 -10.42 5.29 26.37
C ARG A 86 -11.56 6.20 26.83
N VAL A 87 -11.52 7.46 26.43
CA VAL A 87 -12.43 8.53 26.88
C VAL A 87 -13.55 8.87 25.87
N ASP A 88 -13.47 8.39 24.63
CA ASP A 88 -14.58 8.53 23.65
C ASP A 88 -15.50 7.30 23.74
N GLU A 89 -16.43 7.30 24.69
CA GLU A 89 -17.37 6.17 24.89
C GLU A 89 -18.24 5.92 23.65
N GLY A 90 -18.52 6.95 22.86
CA GLY A 90 -19.26 6.81 21.61
C GLY A 90 -18.53 5.95 20.59
N ALA A 91 -17.21 6.08 20.46
CA ALA A 91 -16.42 5.18 19.61
C ALA A 91 -16.63 3.70 20.00
N LEU A 92 -16.65 3.40 21.30
CA LEU A 92 -16.85 2.04 21.81
C LEU A 92 -18.26 1.52 21.52
N ARG A 93 -19.29 2.36 21.67
CA ARG A 93 -20.68 2.03 21.36
C ARG A 93 -20.90 1.77 19.88
N ILE A 94 -20.26 2.54 19.02
CA ILE A 94 -20.29 2.33 17.57
C ILE A 94 -19.58 1.03 17.18
N LEU A 95 -18.42 0.74 17.77
CA LEU A 95 -17.76 -0.55 17.57
C LEU A 95 -18.66 -1.71 18.00
N ARG A 96 -19.39 -1.56 19.12
CA ARG A 96 -20.38 -2.54 19.58
C ARG A 96 -21.51 -2.72 18.56
N ALA A 97 -22.09 -1.65 18.03
CA ALA A 97 -23.14 -1.72 17.00
C ALA A 97 -22.69 -2.46 15.75
N VAL A 98 -21.50 -2.12 15.23
CA VAL A 98 -20.91 -2.75 14.05
C VAL A 98 -20.62 -4.23 14.31
N PHE A 99 -20.00 -4.55 15.44
CA PHE A 99 -19.68 -5.92 15.82
C PHE A 99 -20.94 -6.77 15.98
N ARG A 100 -21.96 -6.26 16.68
CA ARG A 100 -23.26 -6.93 16.83
C ARG A 100 -23.94 -7.14 15.48
N GLY A 101 -24.08 -6.09 14.66
CA GLY A 101 -24.79 -6.17 13.38
C GLY A 101 -24.10 -7.10 12.38
N LEU A 102 -22.80 -6.94 12.18
CA LEU A 102 -22.07 -7.69 11.15
C LEU A 102 -21.72 -9.13 11.54
N ILE A 103 -21.62 -9.45 12.84
CA ILE A 103 -21.21 -10.79 13.29
C ILE A 103 -22.35 -11.49 14.03
N LEU A 104 -22.83 -10.94 15.14
CA LEU A 104 -23.73 -11.67 16.04
C LEU A 104 -25.16 -11.76 15.48
N ASP A 105 -25.71 -10.66 14.99
CA ASP A 105 -27.04 -10.59 14.39
C ASP A 105 -27.05 -11.35 13.05
N ARG A 106 -25.98 -11.22 12.26
CA ARG A 106 -25.77 -12.02 11.06
C ARG A 106 -25.75 -13.52 11.37
N HIS A 107 -25.02 -13.95 12.40
CA HIS A 107 -25.02 -15.35 12.82
C HIS A 107 -26.42 -15.83 13.20
N ARG A 108 -27.18 -15.05 13.99
CA ARG A 108 -28.58 -15.39 14.33
C ARG A 108 -29.46 -15.54 13.08
N ARG A 109 -29.31 -14.65 12.10
CA ARG A 109 -30.05 -14.74 10.83
C ARG A 109 -29.70 -15.98 10.04
N LEU A 110 -28.42 -16.38 10.01
CA LEU A 110 -27.99 -17.61 9.38
C LEU A 110 -28.50 -18.83 10.14
N GLU A 111 -28.42 -18.85 11.48
CA GLU A 111 -29.02 -19.91 12.32
C GLU A 111 -30.51 -20.09 12.03
N ALA A 112 -31.28 -19.01 11.91
CA ALA A 112 -32.71 -19.05 11.56
C ALA A 112 -32.99 -19.68 10.18
N LYS A 113 -32.00 -19.71 9.29
CA LYS A 113 -32.04 -20.36 7.98
C LYS A 113 -31.45 -21.78 7.99
N GLY A 114 -30.96 -22.26 9.13
CA GLY A 114 -30.19 -23.51 9.22
C GLY A 114 -28.77 -23.39 8.66
N GLU A 115 -28.25 -22.18 8.48
CA GLU A 115 -26.93 -21.85 7.89
C GLU A 115 -25.94 -21.28 8.92
N GLY A 116 -26.28 -21.26 10.22
CA GLY A 116 -25.42 -20.69 11.27
C GLY A 116 -24.05 -21.35 11.33
N ASP A 117 -24.02 -22.66 11.11
CA ASP A 117 -22.82 -23.49 11.09
C ASP A 117 -21.93 -23.26 9.85
N LEU A 118 -22.37 -22.44 8.90
CA LEU A 118 -21.59 -22.03 7.74
C LEU A 118 -20.84 -20.71 7.94
N LEU A 119 -21.13 -19.93 9.00
CA LEU A 119 -20.46 -18.65 9.25
C LEU A 119 -18.98 -18.84 9.64
N TYR A 120 -18.05 -18.16 8.98
CA TYR A 120 -16.63 -18.23 9.32
C TYR A 120 -15.93 -16.87 9.28
N LEU A 121 -14.90 -16.70 10.12
CA LEU A 121 -14.21 -15.42 10.34
C LEU A 121 -12.80 -15.37 9.75
N PHE A 122 -12.20 -16.50 9.39
CA PHE A 122 -10.82 -16.55 8.92
C PHE A 122 -10.74 -16.90 7.44
N HIS A 123 -9.52 -16.89 6.89
CA HIS A 123 -9.31 -17.44 5.56
C HIS A 123 -9.71 -18.92 5.52
N THR A 124 -10.16 -19.38 4.36
CA THR A 124 -10.60 -20.76 4.17
C THR A 124 -9.75 -21.47 3.12
N THR A 125 -9.50 -22.76 3.32
CA THR A 125 -8.82 -23.62 2.34
C THR A 125 -9.75 -24.15 1.26
N LEU A 126 -11.05 -23.91 1.37
CA LEU A 126 -12.04 -24.27 0.37
C LEU A 126 -11.71 -23.64 -1.00
N THR A 127 -12.10 -24.35 -2.05
CA THR A 127 -11.95 -23.96 -3.45
C THR A 127 -13.32 -23.70 -4.06
N GLY A 128 -13.42 -22.75 -5.00
CA GLY A 128 -14.64 -22.48 -5.75
C GLY A 128 -14.40 -21.47 -6.86
N ASP A 129 -15.38 -21.30 -7.75
CA ASP A 129 -15.26 -20.43 -8.91
C ASP A 129 -14.89 -18.99 -8.47
N ARG A 130 -13.93 -18.38 -9.17
CA ARG A 130 -13.56 -16.98 -8.93
C ARG A 130 -14.64 -16.01 -9.44
N LYS A 131 -15.40 -16.42 -10.46
CA LYS A 131 -16.41 -15.60 -11.13
C LYS A 131 -17.76 -15.59 -10.42
N GLU A 132 -18.06 -16.64 -9.66
CA GLU A 132 -19.24 -16.73 -8.82
C GLU A 132 -18.81 -17.18 -7.42
N SER A 133 -18.94 -16.30 -6.44
CA SER A 133 -18.43 -16.37 -5.06
C SER A 133 -18.99 -17.51 -4.19
N VAL A 134 -19.03 -18.73 -4.73
CA VAL A 134 -19.57 -19.97 -4.15
C VAL A 134 -18.40 -20.89 -3.82
N LEU A 135 -18.39 -21.41 -2.60
CA LEU A 135 -17.52 -22.46 -2.09
C LEU A 135 -18.42 -23.63 -1.66
N GLU A 136 -17.83 -24.78 -1.35
CA GLU A 136 -18.59 -25.91 -0.78
C GLU A 136 -17.99 -26.40 0.53
N VAL A 137 -18.85 -26.70 1.51
CA VAL A 137 -18.52 -27.42 2.75
C VAL A 137 -19.55 -28.50 2.94
N GLU A 138 -19.08 -29.74 3.04
CA GLU A 138 -19.95 -30.88 3.41
C GLU A 138 -21.19 -30.98 2.51
N GLY A 139 -21.03 -30.72 1.20
CA GLY A 139 -22.12 -30.76 0.21
C GLY A 139 -23.07 -29.55 0.22
N ARG A 140 -22.76 -28.50 1.00
CA ARG A 140 -23.55 -27.26 1.09
C ARG A 140 -22.81 -26.09 0.46
N ARG A 141 -23.58 -25.20 -0.19
CA ARG A 141 -23.04 -23.99 -0.81
C ARG A 141 -22.73 -22.92 0.24
N ILE A 142 -21.50 -22.45 0.24
CA ILE A 142 -21.05 -21.28 1.01
C ILE A 142 -20.89 -20.10 0.06
N LEU A 143 -21.56 -19.01 0.39
CA LEU A 143 -21.45 -17.72 -0.30
C LEU A 143 -20.50 -16.78 0.43
N ARG A 144 -19.47 -16.26 -0.27
CA ARG A 144 -18.58 -15.20 0.27
C ARG A 144 -19.38 -13.95 0.59
N ASP A 145 -18.90 -13.17 1.56
CA ASP A 145 -19.56 -11.95 2.06
C ASP A 145 -20.96 -12.16 2.68
N VAL A 146 -21.51 -13.38 2.64
CA VAL A 146 -22.74 -13.79 3.33
C VAL A 146 -22.36 -14.60 4.57
N HIS A 147 -21.75 -15.76 4.35
CA HIS A 147 -21.29 -16.70 5.37
C HIS A 147 -19.89 -16.36 5.90
N GLY A 148 -19.31 -15.24 5.47
CA GLY A 148 -17.95 -14.88 5.86
C GLY A 148 -16.94 -15.10 4.75
N GLY A 149 -15.68 -14.82 5.09
CA GLY A 149 -14.58 -14.73 4.14
C GLY A 149 -14.81 -13.75 2.98
N GLY A 150 -13.78 -13.58 2.16
CA GLY A 150 -13.79 -12.81 0.90
C GLY A 150 -12.79 -13.44 -0.08
N TYR A 151 -12.61 -12.88 -1.29
CA TYR A 151 -11.61 -13.36 -2.27
C TYR A 151 -10.18 -13.46 -1.67
N HIS A 152 -9.88 -12.62 -0.67
CA HIS A 152 -8.65 -12.66 0.13
C HIS A 152 -8.87 -13.10 1.61
N GLY A 153 -10.05 -13.64 1.91
CA GLY A 153 -10.39 -14.52 3.05
C GLY A 153 -10.22 -13.99 4.47
N GLY A 154 -8.98 -13.84 4.93
CA GLY A 154 -8.65 -13.59 6.33
C GLY A 154 -8.08 -12.20 6.62
N TRP A 155 -7.81 -11.38 5.59
CA TRP A 155 -7.27 -10.03 5.79
C TRP A 155 -8.28 -9.20 6.61
N GLY A 156 -7.91 -8.74 7.81
CA GLY A 156 -8.83 -8.10 8.75
C GLY A 156 -9.41 -9.02 9.84
N GLY A 157 -9.06 -10.31 9.86
CA GLY A 157 -9.37 -11.21 10.97
C GLY A 157 -8.80 -10.73 12.30
N ALA A 158 -7.57 -10.19 12.29
CA ALA A 158 -6.94 -9.59 13.46
C ALA A 158 -7.71 -8.37 13.98
N ALA A 159 -8.21 -7.53 13.08
CA ALA A 159 -9.06 -6.39 13.41
C ALA A 159 -10.34 -6.83 14.16
N ARG A 160 -11.03 -7.88 13.68
CA ARG A 160 -12.19 -8.45 14.38
C ARG A 160 -11.86 -8.92 15.79
N MET A 161 -10.74 -9.64 15.95
CA MET A 161 -10.32 -10.16 17.26
C MET A 161 -9.98 -9.04 18.24
N ARG A 162 -9.24 -8.01 17.81
CA ARG A 162 -8.92 -6.84 18.66
C ARG A 162 -10.15 -6.03 19.05
N ILE A 163 -11.12 -5.87 18.13
CA ILE A 163 -12.39 -5.21 18.44
C ILE A 163 -13.17 -6.02 19.48
N TYR A 164 -13.27 -7.35 19.30
CA TYR A 164 -13.90 -8.21 20.29
C TYR A 164 -13.22 -8.09 21.66
N GLU A 165 -11.90 -8.21 21.71
CA GLU A 165 -11.12 -8.14 22.95
C GLU A 165 -11.38 -6.82 23.69
N GLU A 166 -11.35 -5.68 22.99
CA GLU A 166 -11.65 -4.40 23.62
C GLU A 166 -13.11 -4.35 24.11
N LEU A 167 -14.09 -4.79 23.29
CA LEU A 167 -15.50 -4.80 23.71
C LEU A 167 -15.75 -5.72 24.92
N ALA A 168 -15.14 -6.90 24.97
CA ALA A 168 -15.26 -7.84 26.08
C ALA A 168 -14.62 -7.26 27.35
N ASN A 169 -13.39 -6.73 27.25
CA ASN A 169 -12.68 -6.13 28.38
C ASN A 169 -13.40 -4.90 28.96
N ARG A 170 -14.13 -4.16 28.12
CA ARG A 170 -14.94 -3.02 28.54
C ARG A 170 -16.38 -3.40 28.92
N LYS A 171 -16.70 -4.70 29.02
CA LYS A 171 -18.03 -5.23 29.38
C LYS A 171 -19.15 -4.73 28.47
N MET A 172 -18.84 -4.53 27.19
CA MET A 172 -19.78 -4.07 26.18
C MET A 172 -20.59 -5.20 25.54
N LEU A 173 -20.19 -6.45 25.77
CA LEU A 173 -20.85 -7.67 25.29
C LEU A 173 -21.38 -8.48 26.47
N THR A 174 -22.58 -9.03 26.33
CA THR A 174 -23.14 -9.94 27.34
C THR A 174 -22.38 -11.28 27.36
N ALA A 175 -22.54 -12.07 28.42
CA ALA A 175 -21.96 -13.41 28.48
C ALA A 175 -22.41 -14.30 27.32
N GLU A 176 -23.69 -14.20 26.94
CA GLU A 176 -24.24 -14.93 25.78
C GLU A 176 -23.60 -14.49 24.46
N GLU A 177 -23.36 -13.19 24.28
CA GLU A 177 -22.71 -12.65 23.09
C GLU A 177 -21.24 -13.08 23.00
N GLN A 178 -20.54 -13.09 24.12
CA GLN A 178 -19.16 -13.57 24.20
C GLN A 178 -19.08 -15.07 23.88
N GLU A 179 -19.97 -15.87 24.46
CA GLU A 179 -20.05 -17.31 24.19
C GLU A 179 -20.42 -17.60 22.73
N ARG A 180 -21.39 -16.87 22.17
CA ARG A 180 -21.74 -16.96 20.75
C ARG A 180 -20.55 -16.63 19.86
N PHE A 181 -19.80 -15.58 20.16
CA PHE A 181 -18.62 -15.23 19.37
C PHE A 181 -17.53 -16.30 19.47
N ARG A 182 -17.30 -16.85 20.66
CA ARG A 182 -16.39 -17.98 20.87
C ARG A 182 -16.76 -19.17 19.99
N ARG A 183 -18.04 -19.57 19.95
CA ARG A 183 -18.52 -20.63 19.04
C ARG A 183 -18.22 -20.34 17.58
N ILE A 184 -18.47 -19.11 17.11
CA ILE A 184 -18.18 -18.72 15.72
C ILE A 184 -16.67 -18.81 15.42
N VAL A 185 -15.82 -18.37 16.37
CA VAL A 185 -14.36 -18.48 16.24
C VAL A 185 -13.91 -19.94 16.18
N HIS A 186 -14.44 -20.80 17.05
CA HIS A 186 -14.10 -22.22 17.09
C HIS A 186 -14.49 -22.91 15.79
N GLN A 187 -15.73 -22.69 15.35
CA GLN A 187 -16.22 -23.15 14.05
C GLN A 187 -15.29 -22.73 12.91
N SER A 188 -14.86 -21.47 12.90
CA SER A 188 -13.95 -20.94 11.87
C SER A 188 -12.57 -21.62 11.83
N LEU A 189 -12.18 -22.33 12.89
CA LEU A 189 -10.92 -23.06 13.01
C LEU A 189 -11.08 -24.57 12.75
N GLU A 190 -12.29 -25.05 12.43
CA GLU A 190 -12.53 -26.45 12.12
C GLU A 190 -11.94 -26.86 10.76
N ALA A 191 -11.59 -28.14 10.62
CA ALA A 191 -10.94 -28.69 9.42
C ALA A 191 -11.79 -28.56 8.16
N ARG A 192 -13.12 -28.48 8.30
CA ARG A 192 -14.04 -28.24 7.20
C ARG A 192 -13.88 -26.83 6.58
N PHE A 193 -13.38 -25.84 7.32
CA PHE A 193 -13.14 -24.50 6.79
C PHE A 193 -11.67 -24.24 6.47
N ILE A 194 -10.74 -24.74 7.29
CA ILE A 194 -9.32 -24.42 7.16
C ILE A 194 -8.43 -25.64 7.40
N ASP A 195 -7.58 -25.92 6.42
CA ASP A 195 -6.49 -26.88 6.50
C ASP A 195 -5.15 -26.15 6.60
N PHE A 196 -4.56 -26.17 7.80
CA PHE A 196 -3.29 -25.50 8.07
C PHE A 196 -2.07 -26.12 7.36
N LYS A 197 -2.24 -27.25 6.66
CA LYS A 197 -1.22 -27.90 5.84
C LYS A 197 -1.36 -27.59 4.34
N ALA A 198 -2.44 -26.95 3.91
CA ALA A 198 -2.70 -26.61 2.52
C ALA A 198 -2.38 -25.14 2.18
N LYS A 199 -2.28 -24.82 0.87
CA LYS A 199 -2.07 -23.45 0.35
C LYS A 199 -0.73 -22.82 0.81
N ALA A 200 -0.73 -21.57 1.28
CA ALA A 200 0.48 -20.80 1.57
C ALA A 200 1.20 -21.30 2.84
N GLN A 201 2.37 -21.91 2.65
CA GLN A 201 3.17 -22.55 3.70
C GLN A 201 4.49 -21.82 4.02
N THR A 202 4.75 -20.70 3.34
CA THR A 202 5.95 -19.87 3.47
C THR A 202 5.57 -18.40 3.69
N ALA A 203 6.54 -17.55 4.01
CA ALA A 203 6.31 -16.12 4.27
C ALA A 203 5.95 -15.36 2.99
N ASN A 204 4.69 -14.89 2.89
CA ASN A 204 4.18 -14.02 1.82
C ASN A 204 2.94 -13.24 2.31
N ASN A 205 2.40 -12.33 1.48
CA ASN A 205 1.20 -11.56 1.80
C ASN A 205 -0.01 -12.43 2.20
N HIS A 206 -0.18 -13.61 1.60
CA HIS A 206 -1.29 -14.51 1.85
C HIS A 206 -1.18 -15.17 3.21
N SER A 207 -0.02 -15.74 3.55
CA SER A 207 0.17 -16.41 4.84
C SER A 207 0.11 -15.41 5.99
N PHE A 208 0.88 -14.32 5.92
CA PHE A 208 0.92 -13.33 6.99
C PHE A 208 -0.38 -12.52 7.12
N GLY A 209 -0.98 -12.12 6.00
CA GLY A 209 -2.25 -11.41 6.00
C GLY A 209 -3.41 -12.22 6.59
N ASN A 210 -3.33 -13.56 6.55
CA ASN A 210 -4.37 -14.45 7.09
C ASN A 210 -4.06 -14.97 8.49
N ALA A 211 -2.79 -15.14 8.85
CA ALA A 211 -2.37 -15.74 10.12
C ALA A 211 -2.62 -14.83 11.33
N GLY A 212 -2.58 -13.50 11.18
CA GLY A 212 -2.77 -12.58 12.31
C GLY A 212 -4.10 -12.76 13.06
N GLY A 213 -5.20 -13.02 12.34
CA GLY A 213 -6.50 -13.31 12.95
C GLY A 213 -6.52 -14.63 13.73
N VAL A 214 -5.90 -15.67 13.16
CA VAL A 214 -5.78 -16.98 13.78
C VAL A 214 -4.89 -16.92 15.03
N ALA A 215 -3.76 -16.21 14.96
CA ALA A 215 -2.85 -16.03 16.09
C ALA A 215 -3.55 -15.35 17.28
N LEU A 216 -4.32 -14.28 17.01
CA LEU A 216 -5.11 -13.62 18.05
C LEU A 216 -6.23 -14.51 18.60
N ALA A 217 -6.91 -15.29 17.75
CA ALA A 217 -7.91 -16.25 18.20
C ALA A 217 -7.34 -17.28 19.18
N LEU A 218 -6.17 -17.85 18.87
CA LEU A 218 -5.48 -18.81 19.75
C LEU A 218 -4.98 -18.20 21.05
N ARG A 219 -4.76 -16.87 21.10
CA ARG A 219 -4.43 -16.15 22.32
C ARG A 219 -5.66 -15.90 23.19
N LEU A 220 -6.79 -15.55 22.56
CA LEU A 220 -8.03 -15.21 23.26
C LEU A 220 -8.84 -16.44 23.70
N PHE A 221 -8.72 -17.56 22.98
CA PHE A 221 -9.43 -18.81 23.25
C PHE A 221 -8.47 -20.01 23.25
N PRO A 222 -7.58 -20.13 24.25
CA PRO A 222 -6.47 -21.08 24.21
C PRO A 222 -6.84 -22.55 24.52
N ASP A 223 -7.87 -22.80 25.34
CA ASP A 223 -8.01 -24.08 26.04
C ASP A 223 -8.77 -25.17 25.27
N ASP A 224 -9.45 -24.82 24.18
CA ASP A 224 -10.30 -25.75 23.42
C ASP A 224 -10.49 -25.36 21.94
N ALA A 225 -9.63 -24.49 21.39
CA ALA A 225 -9.73 -24.09 19.98
C ALA A 225 -9.47 -25.29 19.03
N PRO A 226 -10.38 -25.56 18.07
CA PRO A 226 -10.18 -26.60 17.07
C PRO A 226 -8.86 -26.43 16.32
N GLN A 227 -8.15 -27.54 16.10
CA GLN A 227 -6.87 -27.58 15.40
C GLN A 227 -5.77 -26.65 15.98
N ALA A 228 -5.86 -26.23 17.26
CA ALA A 228 -4.91 -25.28 17.85
C ALA A 228 -3.43 -25.65 17.64
N ALA A 229 -3.06 -26.92 17.83
CA ALA A 229 -1.70 -27.39 17.58
C ALA A 229 -1.28 -27.24 16.10
N GLY A 230 -2.17 -27.56 15.16
CA GLY A 230 -1.92 -27.40 13.73
C GLY A 230 -1.80 -25.93 13.31
N ALA A 231 -2.64 -25.07 13.86
CA ALA A 231 -2.59 -23.62 13.64
C ALA A 231 -1.29 -23.00 14.19
N ARG A 232 -0.88 -23.35 15.41
CA ARG A 232 0.40 -22.91 16.00
C ARG A 232 1.59 -23.38 15.15
N ALA A 233 1.60 -24.66 14.76
CA ALA A 233 2.66 -25.19 13.90
C ALA A 233 2.75 -24.48 12.54
N TRP A 234 1.62 -24.05 11.96
CA TRP A 234 1.61 -23.24 10.74
C TRP A 234 2.16 -21.84 10.94
N ILE A 235 1.74 -21.14 12.00
CA ILE A 235 2.27 -19.82 12.36
C ILE A 235 3.78 -19.90 12.57
N ASP A 236 4.26 -20.89 13.31
CA ASP A 236 5.69 -21.08 13.58
C ASP A 236 6.45 -21.38 12.29
N ARG A 237 5.89 -22.19 11.39
CA ARG A 237 6.52 -22.50 10.09
C ARG A 237 6.67 -21.28 9.19
N ILE A 238 5.63 -20.46 9.02
CA ILE A 238 5.71 -19.26 8.17
C ILE A 238 6.62 -18.21 8.80
N TRP A 239 6.65 -18.12 10.14
CA TRP A 239 7.54 -17.22 10.86
C TRP A 239 8.99 -17.68 10.76
N ASN A 240 9.27 -18.96 10.93
CA ASN A 240 10.61 -19.53 10.76
C ASN A 240 11.12 -19.40 9.32
N HIS A 241 10.23 -19.45 8.32
CA HIS A 241 10.59 -19.14 6.94
C HIS A 241 11.04 -17.68 6.79
N LEU A 242 10.28 -16.72 7.35
CA LEU A 242 10.64 -15.31 7.40
C LEU A 242 11.99 -15.12 8.12
N ALA A 243 12.14 -15.67 9.32
CA ALA A 243 13.34 -15.54 10.14
C ALA A 243 14.56 -16.20 9.49
N GLY A 244 14.38 -17.37 8.86
CA GLY A 244 15.45 -18.09 8.16
C GLY A 244 15.96 -17.32 6.95
N PHE A 245 15.06 -16.67 6.20
CA PHE A 245 15.47 -15.78 5.11
C PHE A 245 16.02 -14.44 5.62
N GLY A 246 15.49 -13.95 6.75
CA GLY A 246 15.81 -12.66 7.35
C GLY A 246 15.04 -11.47 6.75
N ASP A 247 14.07 -11.73 5.88
CA ASP A 247 13.11 -10.77 5.30
C ASP A 247 12.03 -11.54 4.52
N TRP A 248 11.04 -10.84 3.96
CA TRP A 248 10.02 -11.42 3.10
C TRP A 248 10.37 -11.25 1.62
N THR A 249 10.14 -12.30 0.84
CA THR A 249 10.62 -12.43 -0.55
C THR A 249 9.58 -11.99 -1.58
N GLU A 250 8.48 -11.37 -1.17
CA GLU A 250 7.51 -10.80 -2.11
C GLU A 250 7.89 -9.33 -2.30
N TRP A 251 8.72 -9.07 -3.30
CA TRP A 251 9.49 -7.84 -3.55
C TRP A 251 8.70 -6.51 -3.70
N ASN A 252 7.39 -6.57 -3.47
CA ASN A 252 6.42 -5.52 -3.73
C ASN A 252 5.88 -4.93 -2.45
N TYR A 253 6.36 -3.74 -2.09
CA TYR A 253 5.74 -3.03 -0.98
C TYR A 253 4.30 -2.59 -1.29
N TYR A 254 3.89 -2.25 -2.52
CA TYR A 254 2.48 -1.93 -2.80
C TYR A 254 1.84 -2.78 -3.89
N PRO A 255 0.52 -3.06 -3.87
CA PRO A 255 -0.44 -2.87 -2.77
C PRO A 255 -0.35 -3.91 -1.66
N TYR A 256 0.51 -4.92 -1.82
CA TYR A 256 0.52 -6.13 -1.00
C TYR A 256 1.47 -6.09 0.21
N GLY A 257 2.53 -5.29 0.19
CA GLY A 257 3.44 -5.13 1.33
C GLY A 257 2.73 -4.72 2.62
N PRO A 258 1.84 -3.71 2.67
CA PRO A 258 1.06 -3.43 3.87
C PRO A 258 0.29 -4.64 4.40
N ILE A 259 -0.17 -5.58 3.56
CA ILE A 259 -0.86 -6.78 4.03
C ILE A 259 0.10 -7.68 4.79
N PHE A 260 1.26 -7.96 4.20
CA PHE A 260 2.32 -8.71 4.86
C PHE A 260 2.74 -8.03 6.17
N LEU A 261 3.05 -6.73 6.11
CA LEU A 261 3.57 -5.96 7.22
C LEU A 261 2.60 -5.86 8.40
N HIS A 262 1.31 -5.59 8.14
CA HIS A 262 0.29 -5.63 9.19
C HIS A 262 0.14 -7.04 9.77
N GLY A 263 0.14 -8.08 8.91
CA GLY A 263 0.10 -9.47 9.34
C GLY A 263 1.29 -9.87 10.22
N MET A 264 2.49 -9.39 9.91
CA MET A 264 3.71 -9.62 10.69
C MET A 264 3.58 -9.04 12.09
N VAL A 265 3.13 -7.78 12.19
CA VAL A 265 2.89 -7.14 13.49
C VAL A 265 1.76 -7.84 14.24
N ASP A 266 0.69 -8.28 13.56
CA ASP A 266 -0.42 -9.00 14.18
C ASP A 266 0.02 -10.33 14.80
N ILE A 267 0.81 -11.14 14.07
CA ILE A 267 1.37 -12.40 14.60
C ILE A 267 2.33 -12.10 15.76
N ALA A 268 3.20 -11.10 15.60
CA ALA A 268 4.20 -10.74 16.59
C ALA A 268 3.56 -10.32 17.92
N GLU A 269 2.53 -9.48 17.88
CA GLU A 269 1.74 -9.08 19.05
C GLU A 269 1.06 -10.28 19.70
N ALA A 270 0.40 -11.14 18.90
CA ALA A 270 -0.37 -12.26 19.42
C ALA A 270 0.48 -13.37 20.04
N THR A 271 1.73 -13.51 19.59
CA THR A 271 2.63 -14.60 20.01
C THR A 271 3.76 -14.13 20.92
N GLY A 272 3.81 -12.85 21.29
CA GLY A 272 4.87 -12.27 22.12
C GLY A 272 6.18 -11.98 21.37
N ARG A 273 6.25 -12.29 20.07
CA ARG A 273 7.44 -12.09 19.24
C ARG A 273 7.75 -10.63 18.92
N ILE A 274 6.82 -9.71 19.21
CA ILE A 274 7.05 -8.28 19.05
C ILE A 274 8.28 -7.80 19.83
N GLU A 275 8.58 -8.44 20.97
CA GLU A 275 9.80 -8.17 21.74
C GLU A 275 10.93 -9.16 21.44
N THR A 276 10.65 -10.47 21.42
CA THR A 276 11.72 -11.50 21.29
C THR A 276 12.42 -11.45 19.94
N ASP A 277 11.69 -11.03 18.89
CA ASP A 277 12.18 -11.04 17.51
C ASP A 277 12.27 -9.61 16.96
N ARG A 278 12.43 -8.63 17.86
CA ARG A 278 12.52 -7.20 17.56
C ARG A 278 13.54 -6.89 16.46
N ASP A 279 14.68 -7.56 16.44
CA ASP A 279 15.74 -7.32 15.46
C ASP A 279 15.32 -7.72 14.04
N LEU A 280 14.61 -8.85 13.90
CA LEU A 280 14.04 -9.29 12.62
C LEU A 280 13.00 -8.28 12.12
N ILE A 281 12.08 -7.86 13.01
CA ILE A 281 11.02 -6.91 12.67
C ILE A 281 11.61 -5.55 12.28
N ASN A 282 12.64 -5.09 12.99
CA ASN A 282 13.34 -3.84 12.66
C ASN A 282 14.15 -3.95 11.37
N ALA A 283 14.73 -5.11 11.05
CA ALA A 283 15.41 -5.31 9.76
C ALA A 283 14.42 -5.10 8.60
N VAL A 284 13.25 -5.76 8.66
CA VAL A 284 12.17 -5.61 7.70
C VAL A 284 11.67 -4.15 7.63
N GLY A 285 11.42 -3.54 8.79
CA GLY A 285 10.97 -2.16 8.90
C GLY A 285 11.97 -1.15 8.32
N ARG A 286 13.28 -1.34 8.56
CA ARG A 286 14.35 -0.48 8.04
C ARG A 286 14.52 -0.60 6.53
N ARG A 287 14.41 -1.81 5.96
CA ARG A 287 14.35 -1.98 4.50
C ARG A 287 13.19 -1.17 3.91
N CYS A 288 12.00 -1.30 4.49
CA CYS A 288 10.82 -0.56 4.05
C CYS A 288 10.94 0.95 4.24
N LEU A 289 11.66 1.38 5.28
CA LEU A 289 11.92 2.79 5.54
C LEU A 289 12.73 3.37 4.38
N GLY A 290 13.61 2.58 3.75
CA GLY A 290 14.31 2.88 2.50
C GLY A 290 13.42 3.41 1.36
N PHE A 291 12.13 3.08 1.35
CA PHE A 291 11.17 3.54 0.33
C PHE A 291 10.52 4.89 0.65
N VAL A 292 10.85 5.50 1.79
CA VAL A 292 10.25 6.77 2.25
C VAL A 292 11.31 7.87 2.25
N HIS A 293 11.07 8.92 1.48
CA HIS A 293 11.88 10.14 1.46
C HIS A 293 11.04 11.38 1.81
N GLY A 294 11.73 12.51 2.02
CA GLY A 294 11.13 13.72 2.59
C GLY A 294 10.20 14.45 1.64
N GLY A 295 9.11 14.98 2.21
CA GLY A 295 8.16 15.84 1.50
C GLY A 295 6.91 15.12 1.00
N GLY A 296 6.67 13.87 1.42
CA GLY A 296 5.45 13.12 1.11
C GLY A 296 5.31 12.69 -0.34
N VAL A 297 6.06 13.27 -1.28
CA VAL A 297 6.17 12.74 -2.63
C VAL A 297 6.99 11.47 -2.52
N ARG A 298 6.39 10.31 -2.79
CA ARG A 298 7.13 9.07 -3.00
C ARG A 298 6.45 8.27 -4.10
N GLY A 299 7.24 7.53 -4.85
CA GLY A 299 6.85 6.41 -5.67
C GLY A 299 6.36 5.34 -4.71
N ASN A 300 5.08 5.01 -4.80
CA ASN A 300 4.57 3.83 -4.14
C ASN A 300 5.00 2.62 -5.00
N PRO A 301 5.66 1.58 -4.45
CA PRO A 301 6.52 0.70 -5.22
C PRO A 301 5.95 -0.16 -6.34
N ASN A 302 4.69 0.03 -6.73
CA ASN A 302 4.09 -0.56 -7.93
C ASN A 302 2.83 0.19 -8.41
N SER A 303 2.59 1.44 -8.02
CA SER A 303 1.29 2.04 -8.35
C SER A 303 1.33 3.48 -8.82
N GLY A 304 2.51 4.10 -8.94
CA GLY A 304 2.61 5.51 -9.30
C GLY A 304 1.70 6.40 -8.47
N ALA A 305 1.39 5.96 -7.23
CA ALA A 305 0.25 6.45 -6.48
C ALA A 305 0.25 7.98 -6.44
N PRO A 306 -0.76 8.64 -7.01
CA PRO A 306 -0.79 10.08 -6.99
C PRO A 306 -1.01 10.55 -5.56
N VAL A 307 -0.40 11.67 -5.21
CA VAL A 307 -0.80 12.46 -4.06
C VAL A 307 -2.27 12.85 -4.25
N ARG A 308 -3.02 12.80 -3.15
CA ARG A 308 -4.42 13.21 -3.15
C ARG A 308 -4.52 14.70 -3.44
N GLY A 309 -5.25 15.08 -4.49
CA GLY A 309 -5.50 16.49 -4.82
C GLY A 309 -6.25 17.24 -3.70
N ASP A 310 -7.26 16.59 -3.10
CA ASP A 310 -7.96 17.13 -1.92
C ASP A 310 -7.24 16.77 -0.62
N VAL A 311 -6.17 17.50 -0.31
CA VAL A 311 -5.43 17.38 0.96
C VAL A 311 -6.30 17.80 2.16
N ALA A 312 -7.32 18.63 1.95
CA ALA A 312 -8.21 19.05 3.05
C ALA A 312 -9.00 17.87 3.62
N ALA A 313 -9.41 16.90 2.78
CA ALA A 313 -10.03 15.67 3.25
C ALA A 313 -9.11 14.83 4.17
N VAL A 314 -7.80 14.80 3.88
CA VAL A 314 -6.80 14.15 4.76
C VAL A 314 -6.74 14.86 6.10
N HIS A 315 -6.72 16.19 6.09
CA HIS A 315 -6.69 16.97 7.31
C HIS A 315 -8.01 16.91 8.09
N ALA A 316 -9.15 16.66 7.45
CA ALA A 316 -10.42 16.47 8.14
C ALA A 316 -10.45 15.12 8.87
N ASP A 317 -10.18 14.02 8.17
CA ASP A 317 -10.17 12.66 8.75
C ASP A 317 -8.82 11.94 8.55
N PRO A 318 -7.77 12.31 9.32
CA PRO A 318 -6.44 11.74 9.19
C PRO A 318 -6.37 10.28 9.68
N TRP A 319 -7.47 9.74 10.22
CA TRP A 319 -7.57 8.35 10.62
C TRP A 319 -8.04 7.44 9.49
N ASN A 320 -8.86 7.94 8.56
CA ASN A 320 -9.45 7.14 7.48
C ASN A 320 -9.08 7.58 6.07
N VAL A 321 -8.59 8.79 5.90
CA VAL A 321 -8.14 9.33 4.61
C VAL A 321 -6.62 9.47 4.66
N GLY A 322 -5.91 8.72 3.81
CA GLY A 322 -4.46 8.83 3.66
C GLY A 322 -4.03 9.82 2.58
N TYR A 323 -2.77 10.25 2.66
CA TYR A 323 -2.16 11.23 1.77
C TYR A 323 -2.11 10.81 0.30
N TYR A 324 -1.84 9.53 0.03
CA TYR A 324 -1.88 8.99 -1.33
C TYR A 324 -3.28 8.54 -1.72
N ASP A 325 -3.65 8.73 -2.99
CA ASP A 325 -4.93 8.30 -3.51
C ASP A 325 -4.90 6.87 -4.04
N VAL A 326 -4.93 5.93 -3.10
CA VAL A 326 -4.87 4.50 -3.36
C VAL A 326 -5.93 3.74 -2.59
N GLU A 327 -6.25 2.53 -3.06
CA GLU A 327 -7.16 1.63 -2.35
C GLU A 327 -6.69 1.44 -0.89
N THR A 328 -7.55 1.76 0.09
CA THR A 328 -7.25 1.68 1.52
C THR A 328 -6.09 2.58 2.01
N SER A 329 -5.96 3.80 1.46
CA SER A 329 -4.89 4.77 1.72
C SER A 329 -4.42 4.92 3.19
N ALA A 330 -5.34 5.01 4.16
CA ALA A 330 -4.98 5.17 5.58
C ALA A 330 -4.25 3.96 6.21
N ARG A 331 -4.27 2.79 5.57
CA ARG A 331 -3.64 1.56 6.06
C ARG A 331 -2.12 1.64 6.05
N ASP A 332 -1.56 2.25 5.02
CA ASP A 332 -0.11 2.31 4.80
C ASP A 332 0.58 3.03 5.96
N GLY A 333 0.15 4.26 6.26
CA GLY A 333 0.64 5.02 7.41
C GLY A 333 0.33 4.37 8.77
N HIS A 334 -0.64 3.46 8.84
CA HIS A 334 -0.98 2.78 10.09
C HIS A 334 -0.02 1.66 10.47
N PHE A 335 0.69 1.05 9.52
CA PHE A 335 1.77 0.11 9.84
C PHE A 335 2.90 0.83 10.59
N TRP A 336 3.36 1.95 10.03
CA TRP A 336 4.38 2.79 10.63
C TRP A 336 3.98 3.31 12.01
N TYR A 337 2.72 3.75 12.16
CA TYR A 337 2.14 4.13 13.45
C TYR A 337 2.31 3.03 14.51
N ARG A 338 1.97 1.78 14.18
CA ARG A 338 2.03 0.66 15.12
C ARG A 338 3.47 0.33 15.52
N LEU A 339 4.40 0.28 14.57
CA LEU A 339 5.82 0.07 14.88
C LEU A 339 6.42 1.21 15.70
N ALA A 340 6.13 2.46 15.34
CA ALA A 340 6.57 3.64 16.08
C ALA A 340 6.08 3.59 17.53
N ARG A 341 4.84 3.13 17.76
CA ARG A 341 4.27 3.00 19.11
C ARG A 341 4.93 1.89 19.92
N HIS A 342 5.13 0.71 19.33
CA HIS A 342 5.77 -0.43 20.02
C HIS A 342 7.21 -0.11 20.42
N TYR A 343 7.99 0.40 19.47
CA TYR A 343 9.42 0.63 19.70
C TYR A 343 9.76 2.05 20.17
N LYS A 344 8.76 2.93 20.29
CA LYS A 344 8.94 4.37 20.57
C LYS A 344 9.95 5.01 19.61
N ASP A 345 9.93 4.57 18.35
CA ASP A 345 10.93 4.93 17.36
C ASP A 345 10.50 6.21 16.60
N PRO A 346 11.28 7.31 16.71
CA PRO A 346 10.93 8.58 16.08
C PRO A 346 11.07 8.56 14.55
N GLU A 347 11.86 7.65 13.97
CA GLU A 347 12.00 7.49 12.51
C GLU A 347 10.79 6.78 11.91
N TYR A 348 10.24 5.80 12.63
CA TYR A 348 8.96 5.19 12.23
C TYR A 348 7.79 6.16 12.41
N LEU A 349 7.83 7.03 13.43
CA LEU A 349 6.84 8.11 13.55
C LEU A 349 6.94 9.09 12.39
N TRP A 350 8.16 9.47 11.98
CA TRP A 350 8.38 10.29 10.80
C TRP A 350 7.80 9.63 9.54
N ALA A 351 8.06 8.34 9.31
CA ALA A 351 7.49 7.61 8.19
C ALA A 351 5.95 7.58 8.24
N ALA A 352 5.37 7.40 9.43
CA ALA A 352 3.93 7.45 9.62
C ALA A 352 3.35 8.83 9.23
N GLU A 353 4.01 9.93 9.60
CA GLU A 353 3.62 11.29 9.23
C GLU A 353 3.74 11.53 7.72
N GLN A 354 4.84 11.12 7.08
CA GLN A 354 5.01 11.25 5.63
C GLN A 354 3.86 10.56 4.87
N VAL A 355 3.50 9.34 5.27
CA VAL A 355 2.50 8.54 4.55
C VAL A 355 1.06 8.92 4.90
N ALA A 356 0.80 9.35 6.13
CA ALA A 356 -0.54 9.74 6.55
C ALA A 356 -0.92 11.15 6.11
N LEU A 357 0.02 12.11 6.22
CA LEU A 357 -0.26 13.55 6.07
C LEU A 357 0.57 14.24 4.97
N GLY A 358 1.55 13.55 4.38
CA GLY A 358 2.45 14.14 3.37
C GLY A 358 3.69 14.83 3.93
N GLY A 359 3.91 14.74 5.25
CA GLY A 359 5.09 15.30 5.89
C GLY A 359 5.12 16.83 5.90
N ARG A 360 6.21 17.38 6.45
CA ARG A 360 6.42 18.81 6.63
C ARG A 360 7.18 19.43 5.45
N PRO A 361 6.98 20.73 5.16
CA PRO A 361 7.81 21.46 4.19
C PRO A 361 9.24 21.67 4.68
N PRO A 362 10.17 22.14 3.81
CA PRO A 362 11.57 22.39 4.17
C PRO A 362 11.75 23.36 5.35
N ASP A 363 10.89 24.38 5.45
CA ASP A 363 10.93 25.36 6.55
C ASP A 363 10.24 24.87 7.84
N GLY A 364 9.65 23.66 7.80
CA GLY A 364 8.92 23.05 8.90
C GLY A 364 7.57 23.70 9.25
N ARG A 365 7.17 24.78 8.56
CA ARG A 365 5.96 25.55 8.87
C ARG A 365 4.74 24.92 8.23
N VAL A 366 3.82 24.47 9.06
CA VAL A 366 2.61 23.77 8.61
C VAL A 366 1.36 24.61 8.86
N PRO A 367 0.33 24.53 8.00
CA PRO A 367 -0.97 25.15 8.26
C PRO A 367 -1.60 24.64 9.56
N ALA A 368 -2.46 25.46 10.18
CA ALA A 368 -3.18 25.08 11.39
C ALA A 368 -4.01 23.79 11.21
N ALA A 369 -4.60 23.59 10.03
CA ALA A 369 -5.34 22.38 9.70
C ALA A 369 -4.43 21.13 9.71
N TYR A 370 -3.21 21.22 9.18
CA TYR A 370 -2.23 20.14 9.24
C TYR A 370 -1.83 19.85 10.69
N GLN A 371 -1.48 20.89 11.46
CA GLN A 371 -1.05 20.69 12.86
C GLN A 371 -2.17 20.11 13.72
N SER A 372 -3.43 20.52 13.48
CA SER A 372 -4.61 19.91 14.11
C SER A 372 -4.75 18.43 13.73
N ALA A 373 -4.63 18.09 12.44
CA ALA A 373 -4.68 16.70 11.97
C ALA A 373 -3.57 15.84 12.58
N TYR A 374 -2.34 16.38 12.65
CA TYR A 374 -1.20 15.74 13.32
C TYR A 374 -1.50 15.47 14.78
N ASN A 375 -1.97 16.47 15.53
CA ASN A 375 -2.29 16.33 16.94
C ASN A 375 -3.40 15.29 17.19
N ARG A 376 -4.40 15.18 16.31
CA ARG A 376 -5.48 14.18 16.42
C ARG A 376 -5.03 12.77 16.02
N ARG A 377 -4.18 12.63 14.98
CA ARG A 377 -3.69 11.33 14.51
C ARG A 377 -2.62 10.76 15.42
N PHE A 378 -1.73 11.61 15.94
CA PHE A 378 -0.54 11.21 16.69
C PHE A 378 -0.60 11.66 18.17
N ALA A 379 -1.79 11.93 18.71
CA ALA A 379 -2.01 12.37 20.10
C ALA A 379 -1.21 11.58 21.14
N TRP A 380 -1.21 10.24 21.03
CA TRP A 380 -0.48 9.36 21.93
C TRP A 380 1.02 9.68 22.00
N PHE A 381 1.64 10.02 20.87
CA PHE A 381 3.06 10.40 20.78
C PHE A 381 3.28 11.81 21.31
N VAL A 382 2.38 12.76 20.99
CA VAL A 382 2.42 14.15 21.47
C VAL A 382 2.40 14.20 23.00
N GLU A 383 1.46 13.49 23.63
CA GLU A 383 1.36 13.38 25.09
C GLU A 383 2.65 12.83 25.75
N ARG A 384 3.40 12.01 25.00
CA ARG A 384 4.61 11.34 25.45
C ARG A 384 5.90 12.03 25.00
N LYS A 385 5.79 13.19 24.34
CA LYS A 385 6.93 13.96 23.81
C LYS A 385 7.83 13.13 22.88
N ILE A 386 7.23 12.25 22.09
CA ILE A 386 7.91 11.52 21.03
C ILE A 386 7.68 12.29 19.73
N GLU A 387 8.74 12.87 19.20
CA GLU A 387 8.70 13.70 17.99
C GLU A 387 9.26 12.94 16.79
N PRO A 388 8.70 13.15 15.58
CA PRO A 388 9.20 12.53 14.37
C PRO A 388 10.62 13.00 14.08
N ARG A 389 11.50 12.06 13.75
CA ARG A 389 12.89 12.35 13.38
C ARG A 389 13.16 11.86 11.97
N VAL A 390 13.71 12.73 11.14
CA VAL A 390 14.16 12.35 9.79
C VAL A 390 15.23 11.24 9.91
N PRO A 391 15.04 10.08 9.27
CA PRO A 391 16.04 9.01 9.28
C PRO A 391 17.34 9.50 8.64
N ALA A 392 18.47 9.15 9.27
CA ALA A 392 19.76 9.34 8.62
C ALA A 392 19.82 8.50 7.35
N SER A 393 20.21 9.12 6.24
CA SER A 393 20.23 8.47 4.92
C SER A 393 21.37 9.04 4.10
N ARG A 394 21.91 8.18 3.25
CA ARG A 394 23.00 8.48 2.33
C ARG A 394 22.85 7.56 1.12
N ALA A 395 23.66 7.78 0.10
CA ALA A 395 23.75 6.89 -1.04
C ALA A 395 24.14 5.49 -0.54
N ALA A 396 23.38 4.47 -0.95
CA ALA A 396 23.55 3.12 -0.44
C ALA A 396 23.08 2.05 -1.42
N VAL A 397 23.70 0.88 -1.35
CA VAL A 397 23.16 -0.36 -1.91
C VAL A 397 22.23 -0.98 -0.87
N GLY A 398 20.93 -0.93 -1.13
CA GLY A 398 19.89 -1.55 -0.31
C GLY A 398 19.89 -3.06 -0.48
N LEU A 399 19.67 -3.78 0.62
CA LEU A 399 19.64 -5.25 0.65
C LEU A 399 18.21 -5.75 0.86
N LEU A 400 17.87 -6.89 0.23
CA LEU A 400 16.61 -7.59 0.50
C LEU A 400 16.54 -8.03 1.97
N SER A 401 17.59 -8.68 2.47
CA SER A 401 17.71 -9.00 3.89
C SER A 401 19.00 -8.42 4.41
N ALA A 402 18.89 -7.58 5.43
CA ALA A 402 20.05 -7.02 6.11
C ALA A 402 20.79 -8.06 6.98
N THR A 403 20.14 -9.17 7.31
CA THR A 403 20.64 -10.16 8.29
C THR A 403 21.24 -11.37 7.59
N ASN A 404 20.42 -12.22 6.97
CA ASN A 404 20.85 -13.56 6.55
C ASN A 404 21.18 -13.62 5.06
N LYS A 405 20.30 -13.06 4.21
CA LYS A 405 20.42 -13.10 2.74
C LYS A 405 20.69 -11.70 2.19
N LYS A 406 21.94 -11.27 2.27
CA LYS A 406 22.43 -9.94 1.84
C LYS A 406 22.44 -9.80 0.32
N ILE A 407 21.27 -9.88 -0.30
CA ILE A 407 21.08 -9.73 -1.74
C ILE A 407 20.87 -8.25 -2.06
N PRO A 408 21.70 -7.62 -2.90
CA PRO A 408 21.43 -6.27 -3.38
C PRO A 408 20.08 -6.21 -4.11
N GLU A 409 19.19 -5.36 -3.62
CA GLU A 409 17.84 -5.18 -4.17
C GLU A 409 17.71 -3.84 -4.87
N ARG A 410 18.33 -2.79 -4.33
CA ARG A 410 18.18 -1.41 -4.81
C ARG A 410 19.46 -0.63 -4.69
N LEU A 411 19.62 0.35 -5.58
CA LEU A 411 20.55 1.45 -5.43
C LEU A 411 19.75 2.68 -4.99
N TYR A 412 20.19 3.37 -3.95
CA TYR A 412 19.63 4.63 -3.49
C TYR A 412 20.64 5.75 -3.68
N LEU A 413 20.22 6.85 -4.30
CA LEU A 413 20.98 8.08 -4.46
C LEU A 413 20.24 9.19 -3.72
N ASN A 414 20.85 9.66 -2.65
CA ASN A 414 20.39 10.77 -1.81
C ASN A 414 21.52 11.12 -0.84
N SER A 415 21.57 12.37 -0.38
CA SER A 415 22.42 12.80 0.74
C SER A 415 21.65 12.96 2.05
N GLY A 416 20.36 12.60 2.04
CA GLY A 416 19.47 12.70 3.17
C GLY A 416 18.00 12.49 2.76
N ARG A 417 17.10 12.77 3.69
CA ARG A 417 15.64 12.65 3.50
C ARG A 417 14.89 13.86 4.02
N THR A 418 15.55 15.01 4.14
CA THR A 418 14.83 16.22 4.50
C THR A 418 13.90 16.60 3.34
N PRO A 419 12.80 17.31 3.62
CA PRO A 419 11.87 17.73 2.56
C PRO A 419 12.58 18.51 1.46
N GLY A 420 12.27 18.18 0.20
CA GLY A 420 12.84 18.85 -0.97
C GLY A 420 14.19 18.32 -1.44
N GLN A 421 14.90 17.50 -0.65
CA GLN A 421 16.16 16.91 -1.08
C GLN A 421 15.98 15.98 -2.28
N PRO A 422 16.91 15.99 -3.24
CA PRO A 422 16.88 15.07 -4.36
C PRO A 422 16.96 13.61 -3.92
N PHE A 423 16.18 12.77 -4.60
CA PHE A 423 16.16 11.33 -4.42
C PHE A 423 16.06 10.64 -5.77
N ALA A 424 16.90 9.63 -5.99
CA ALA A 424 16.74 8.68 -7.08
C ALA A 424 17.00 7.26 -6.59
N SER A 425 16.34 6.28 -7.20
CA SER A 425 16.58 4.87 -6.88
C SER A 425 16.49 3.99 -8.10
N PHE A 426 17.25 2.90 -8.13
CA PHE A 426 17.22 1.88 -9.18
C PHE A 426 17.00 0.50 -8.59
N PHE A 427 16.29 -0.36 -9.32
CA PHE A 427 16.16 -1.78 -8.97
C PHE A 427 17.41 -2.56 -9.40
N LEU A 428 17.93 -3.41 -8.54
CA LEU A 428 19.07 -4.28 -8.82
C LEU A 428 18.69 -5.75 -8.92
N TYR A 429 17.56 -6.13 -8.31
CA TYR A 429 17.18 -7.52 -8.18
C TYR A 429 16.90 -8.19 -9.53
N ASP A 430 17.57 -9.31 -9.81
CA ASP A 430 17.61 -10.00 -11.11
C ASP A 430 16.73 -11.25 -11.19
N GLN A 431 16.16 -11.72 -10.07
CA GLN A 431 15.28 -12.88 -10.12
C GLN A 431 13.83 -12.48 -10.39
N LYS A 432 13.15 -13.35 -11.14
CA LYS A 432 11.74 -13.21 -11.48
C LYS A 432 10.87 -13.75 -10.34
N ASP A 433 9.78 -13.05 -10.05
CA ASP A 433 8.69 -13.49 -9.16
C ASP A 433 7.34 -13.29 -9.87
N GLU A 434 6.28 -13.96 -9.40
CA GLU A 434 4.90 -13.86 -9.87
C GLU A 434 4.35 -12.42 -9.86
N HIS A 435 4.99 -11.51 -9.13
CA HIS A 435 4.54 -10.14 -8.97
C HIS A 435 5.56 -9.09 -9.45
N LEU A 436 6.76 -9.48 -9.86
CA LEU A 436 7.73 -8.59 -10.51
C LEU A 436 8.23 -9.27 -11.77
N ASP A 437 7.66 -8.88 -12.91
CA ASP A 437 8.21 -9.23 -14.21
C ASP A 437 9.11 -8.07 -14.67
N ASN A 438 10.38 -8.36 -14.91
CA ASN A 438 11.33 -7.52 -15.65
C ASN A 438 11.74 -6.16 -15.03
N VAL A 439 11.76 -5.95 -13.71
CA VAL A 439 12.11 -4.62 -13.14
C VAL A 439 13.61 -4.31 -12.96
N SER A 440 14.50 -5.28 -13.16
CA SER A 440 15.93 -5.10 -12.88
C SER A 440 16.55 -3.98 -13.73
N GLY A 441 17.32 -3.12 -13.10
CA GLY A 441 17.97 -1.96 -13.72
C GLY A 441 17.07 -0.74 -13.94
N HIS A 442 15.76 -0.83 -13.68
CA HIS A 442 14.86 0.30 -13.89
C HIS A 442 15.15 1.41 -12.89
N LEU A 443 15.01 2.66 -13.33
CA LEU A 443 14.82 3.77 -12.41
C LEU A 443 13.48 3.57 -11.71
N TYR A 444 13.55 3.35 -10.41
CA TYR A 444 12.40 3.25 -9.53
C TYR A 444 11.64 4.58 -9.45
N GLU A 445 12.39 5.64 -9.17
CA GLU A 445 11.88 6.98 -8.92
C GLU A 445 13.00 8.00 -9.08
N PHE A 446 12.64 9.18 -9.55
CA PHE A 446 13.41 10.41 -9.42
C PHE A 446 12.50 11.55 -8.96
N ALA A 447 12.87 12.17 -7.84
CA ALA A 447 12.19 13.31 -7.26
C ALA A 447 13.21 14.35 -6.78
N ALA A 448 12.87 15.63 -6.93
CA ALA A 448 13.66 16.75 -6.42
C ALA A 448 12.74 17.95 -6.15
N ASN A 449 13.11 18.81 -5.18
CA ASN A 449 12.36 20.02 -4.84
C ASN A 449 10.85 19.78 -4.54
N GLY A 450 10.51 18.62 -3.98
CA GLY A 450 9.12 18.27 -3.72
C GLY A 450 8.29 17.99 -4.98
N ALA A 451 8.92 17.65 -6.11
CA ALA A 451 8.26 17.19 -7.32
C ALA A 451 8.79 15.83 -7.75
N LYS A 452 7.91 15.00 -8.31
CA LYS A 452 8.22 13.68 -8.88
C LYS A 452 8.31 13.79 -10.40
N PHE A 453 9.45 13.44 -10.98
CA PHE A 453 9.67 13.60 -12.42
C PHE A 453 9.67 12.28 -13.18
N LEU A 454 10.16 11.21 -12.57
CA LEU A 454 10.18 9.87 -13.16
C LEU A 454 9.73 8.85 -12.13
N HIS A 455 8.94 7.86 -12.54
CA HIS A 455 8.63 6.71 -11.72
C HIS A 455 8.28 5.49 -12.57
N THR A 456 8.68 4.30 -12.11
CA THR A 456 8.22 3.03 -12.68
C THR A 456 7.26 2.35 -11.70
N SER A 457 6.12 1.84 -12.19
CA SER A 457 5.10 1.20 -11.35
C SER A 457 5.10 -0.34 -11.40
N GLY A 458 6.23 -0.95 -11.76
CA GLY A 458 6.45 -2.40 -11.69
C GLY A 458 5.27 -3.23 -12.23
N LYS A 459 4.63 -4.07 -11.40
CA LYS A 459 3.54 -4.99 -11.80
C LYS A 459 2.37 -4.29 -12.52
N TYR A 460 2.13 -3.03 -12.21
CA TYR A 460 1.04 -2.23 -12.75
C TYR A 460 1.63 -1.02 -13.49
N ASN A 461 2.50 -1.25 -14.47
CA ASN A 461 2.98 -0.24 -15.42
C ASN A 461 1.81 0.35 -16.20
N ASN A 462 0.99 1.15 -15.53
CA ASN A 462 -0.25 1.68 -16.03
C ASN A 462 0.10 2.74 -17.08
N VAL A 463 -0.13 2.42 -18.35
CA VAL A 463 -0.15 3.45 -19.38
C VAL A 463 -1.50 4.16 -19.28
N TYR A 464 -1.46 5.46 -19.00
CA TYR A 464 -2.65 6.31 -18.97
C TYR A 464 -2.76 7.08 -20.28
N GLY A 465 -4.00 7.26 -20.76
CA GLY A 465 -4.32 8.23 -21.80
C GLY A 465 -5.34 9.21 -21.24
N GLY A 466 -4.89 10.34 -20.69
CA GLY A 466 -5.70 11.18 -19.80
C GLY A 466 -6.04 10.42 -18.51
N ASP A 467 -7.27 10.57 -18.00
CA ASP A 467 -7.73 9.89 -16.78
C ASP A 467 -8.04 8.39 -16.98
N GLN A 468 -7.92 7.87 -18.20
CA GLN A 468 -8.26 6.48 -18.51
C GLN A 468 -7.03 5.59 -18.50
N LEU A 469 -7.06 4.62 -17.59
CA LEU A 469 -6.14 3.48 -17.56
C LEU A 469 -6.31 2.66 -18.85
N ARG A 470 -5.30 2.67 -19.73
CA ARG A 470 -5.33 1.92 -20.99
C ARG A 470 -4.80 0.50 -20.87
N GLY A 471 -4.43 0.09 -19.67
CA GLY A 471 -3.81 -1.21 -19.40
C GLY A 471 -2.29 -1.10 -19.43
N GLY A 472 -1.67 -1.75 -18.45
CA GLY A 472 -0.23 -1.92 -18.40
C GLY A 472 0.16 -3.22 -19.09
N GLY A 473 0.82 -3.11 -20.24
CA GLY A 473 1.45 -4.27 -20.86
C GLY A 473 2.62 -4.77 -20.01
N THR A 474 2.86 -6.07 -20.07
CA THR A 474 4.06 -6.74 -19.55
C THR A 474 5.31 -6.46 -20.40
N GLY A 475 5.36 -5.31 -21.07
CA GLY A 475 6.34 -4.98 -22.10
C GLY A 475 7.56 -4.28 -21.53
N GLU A 476 8.76 -4.81 -21.79
CA GLU A 476 10.06 -4.22 -21.45
C GLU A 476 10.24 -2.81 -22.07
N GLU A 477 9.47 -2.51 -23.12
CA GLU A 477 9.52 -1.30 -23.95
C GLU A 477 8.87 -0.04 -23.33
N SER A 478 8.18 -0.17 -22.21
CA SER A 478 7.52 0.94 -21.51
C SER A 478 8.07 1.13 -20.09
N LEU A 479 9.39 1.03 -19.95
CA LEU A 479 10.07 1.08 -18.66
C LEU A 479 11.29 2.04 -18.67
N ASP A 480 11.64 2.62 -17.52
CA ASP A 480 12.77 3.55 -17.34
C ASP A 480 14.14 2.85 -17.29
N LEU A 481 14.57 2.23 -18.39
CA LEU A 481 15.79 1.39 -18.51
C LEU A 481 16.56 1.61 -19.83
N LEU A 482 17.67 0.90 -19.99
CA LEU A 482 18.34 0.72 -21.29
C LEU A 482 17.61 -0.35 -22.12
N LEU A 483 17.00 0.03 -23.24
CA LEU A 483 16.33 -0.90 -24.15
C LEU A 483 17.26 -1.30 -25.31
N VAL A 484 17.24 -2.58 -25.69
CA VAL A 484 17.95 -3.10 -26.88
C VAL A 484 16.91 -3.58 -27.89
N LEU A 485 16.86 -2.93 -29.06
CA LEU A 485 15.80 -3.13 -30.05
C LEU A 485 16.36 -3.26 -31.47
N HIS A 486 15.78 -4.16 -32.27
CA HIS A 486 16.11 -4.26 -33.69
C HIS A 486 15.69 -2.99 -34.45
N GLN A 487 16.56 -2.49 -35.33
CA GLN A 487 16.40 -1.26 -36.11
C GLN A 487 15.18 -1.20 -37.03
N ARG A 488 14.47 -2.32 -37.23
CA ARG A 488 13.25 -2.39 -38.07
C ARG A 488 12.01 -1.86 -37.34
N HIS A 489 12.09 -1.70 -36.02
CA HIS A 489 10.99 -1.25 -35.19
C HIS A 489 11.02 0.28 -35.00
N PRO A 490 9.96 1.01 -35.36
CA PRO A 490 9.85 2.43 -35.07
C PRO A 490 9.54 2.66 -33.58
N PHE A 491 10.16 3.68 -32.97
CA PHE A 491 9.88 4.14 -31.61
C PHE A 491 8.80 5.25 -31.61
N PRO A 492 7.88 5.30 -30.63
CA PRO A 492 7.71 4.39 -29.49
C PRO A 492 7.05 3.05 -29.89
N VAL A 493 7.46 1.97 -29.21
CA VAL A 493 6.89 0.62 -29.42
C VAL A 493 5.65 0.46 -28.54
N HIS A 494 4.52 0.03 -29.11
CA HIS A 494 3.27 -0.18 -28.36
C HIS A 494 3.23 -1.57 -27.70
N PRO A 495 2.83 -1.68 -26.42
CA PRO A 495 2.87 -2.95 -25.68
C PRO A 495 1.87 -4.03 -26.10
N ASP A 496 0.74 -3.65 -26.69
CA ASP A 496 -0.32 -4.60 -27.13
C ASP A 496 -0.07 -5.35 -28.46
N ARG A 497 1.14 -5.37 -29.01
CA ARG A 497 1.36 -6.15 -30.26
C ARG A 497 1.42 -7.65 -29.94
N ARG A 498 0.28 -8.33 -30.17
CA ARG A 498 0.20 -9.80 -30.29
C ARG A 498 1.20 -10.23 -31.37
N GLY A 499 2.10 -11.14 -30.97
CA GLY A 499 3.30 -11.45 -31.72
C GLY A 499 3.05 -12.29 -32.96
N ASP A 500 3.81 -11.94 -33.99
CA ASP A 500 4.49 -12.81 -34.94
C ASP A 500 5.92 -12.30 -35.27
N GLN A 501 6.34 -11.11 -34.79
CA GLN A 501 7.61 -10.44 -35.17
C GLN A 501 8.39 -9.77 -34.00
N ARG A 502 8.36 -10.35 -32.79
CA ARG A 502 9.16 -9.83 -31.65
C ARG A 502 10.65 -10.17 -31.85
N ASP A 503 11.40 -9.34 -32.56
CA ASP A 503 12.88 -9.40 -32.61
C ASP A 503 13.49 -8.63 -31.43
N PHE A 504 12.96 -8.77 -30.22
CA PHE A 504 13.63 -8.30 -29.01
C PHE A 504 13.94 -9.51 -28.13
N MET A 505 15.22 -9.70 -27.84
CA MET A 505 15.66 -10.80 -26.98
C MET A 505 15.17 -10.51 -25.57
N ARG A 506 14.30 -11.36 -25.01
CA ARG A 506 13.84 -11.13 -23.63
C ARG A 506 15.03 -11.14 -22.68
N ARG A 507 14.96 -10.32 -21.63
CA ARG A 507 15.98 -10.27 -20.57
C ARG A 507 16.06 -11.53 -19.70
N GLY A 508 15.40 -12.63 -20.07
CA GLY A 508 15.04 -13.77 -19.20
C GLY A 508 16.18 -14.57 -18.57
N SER A 509 17.43 -14.11 -18.64
CA SER A 509 18.58 -14.69 -17.94
C SER A 509 19.60 -13.65 -17.47
N ILE A 510 19.19 -12.39 -17.27
CA ILE A 510 20.06 -11.36 -16.67
C ILE A 510 20.61 -11.80 -15.32
N LYS A 511 21.83 -11.37 -15.03
CA LYS A 511 22.50 -11.60 -13.74
C LYS A 511 23.04 -10.28 -13.23
N HIS A 512 22.57 -9.85 -12.07
CA HIS A 512 23.16 -8.72 -11.38
C HIS A 512 24.61 -9.06 -11.00
N LEU A 513 25.49 -8.06 -11.03
CA LEU A 513 26.87 -8.16 -10.58
C LEU A 513 27.02 -7.38 -9.25
N PRO A 514 26.84 -8.03 -8.08
CA PRO A 514 26.88 -7.37 -6.78
C PRO A 514 28.15 -6.56 -6.53
N ASP A 515 29.31 -7.08 -6.97
CA ASP A 515 30.60 -6.42 -6.75
C ASP A 515 30.80 -5.16 -7.60
N ALA A 516 29.96 -4.97 -8.64
CA ALA A 516 29.94 -3.75 -9.43
C ALA A 516 29.03 -2.66 -8.83
N ALA A 517 28.23 -3.00 -7.82
CA ALA A 517 27.31 -2.08 -7.18
C ALA A 517 28.04 -1.14 -6.21
N VAL A 518 28.01 0.16 -6.49
CA VAL A 518 28.67 1.19 -5.69
C VAL A 518 27.68 2.31 -5.41
N ALA A 519 27.71 2.84 -4.19
CA ALA A 519 26.95 4.02 -3.81
C ALA A 519 27.76 4.84 -2.82
N GLN A 520 27.91 6.14 -3.07
CA GLN A 520 28.70 7.03 -2.20
C GLN A 520 28.22 8.48 -2.32
N ASN A 521 28.49 9.26 -1.28
CA ASN A 521 28.34 10.71 -1.31
C ASN A 521 29.70 11.38 -1.32
N ASN A 522 29.79 12.55 -1.94
CA ASN A 522 30.92 13.46 -1.75
C ASN A 522 30.61 14.50 -0.66
N ASP A 523 31.59 15.33 -0.32
CA ASP A 523 31.43 16.40 0.69
C ASP A 523 30.49 17.53 0.23
N ALA A 524 30.22 17.65 -1.07
CA ALA A 524 29.27 18.61 -1.62
C ALA A 524 27.79 18.15 -1.49
N GLY A 525 27.56 16.90 -1.07
CA GLY A 525 26.21 16.34 -0.93
C GLY A 525 25.67 15.68 -2.20
N ASP A 526 26.49 15.52 -3.24
CA ASP A 526 26.15 14.74 -4.42
C ASP A 526 26.19 13.24 -4.09
N SER A 527 25.45 12.46 -4.86
CA SER A 527 25.36 11.00 -4.74
C SER A 527 25.82 10.34 -6.04
N PHE A 528 26.86 9.50 -5.97
CA PHE A 528 27.27 8.64 -7.07
C PHE A 528 26.74 7.22 -6.87
N GLY A 529 26.34 6.61 -7.97
CA GLY A 529 25.84 5.25 -8.05
C GLY A 529 26.36 4.49 -9.26
N GLN A 530 26.62 3.20 -9.10
CA GLN A 530 26.91 2.29 -10.20
C GLN A 530 26.26 0.93 -9.94
N PHE A 531 25.85 0.25 -11.01
CA PHE A 531 25.53 -1.17 -11.00
C PHE A 531 25.80 -1.79 -12.38
N ALA A 532 25.85 -3.12 -12.44
CA ALA A 532 26.02 -3.84 -13.70
C ALA A 532 25.22 -5.13 -13.75
N PHE A 533 24.87 -5.52 -14.98
CA PHE A 533 24.23 -6.79 -15.30
C PHE A 533 25.00 -7.51 -16.40
N ASP A 534 25.22 -8.81 -16.21
CA ASP A 534 25.57 -9.74 -17.28
C ASP A 534 24.31 -10.32 -17.91
N HIS A 535 24.47 -10.81 -19.13
CA HIS A 535 23.43 -11.44 -19.92
C HIS A 535 22.25 -10.50 -20.26
N TYR A 536 22.51 -9.18 -20.27
CA TYR A 536 21.52 -8.14 -20.50
C TYR A 536 21.14 -8.05 -21.97
N TYR A 537 20.05 -8.70 -22.37
CA TYR A 537 19.74 -8.97 -23.78
C TYR A 537 20.84 -9.83 -24.46
N GLY A 538 21.13 -11.02 -23.92
CA GLY A 538 21.94 -12.07 -24.58
C GLY A 538 23.08 -12.64 -23.71
N PRO A 539 23.40 -13.95 -23.73
CA PRO A 539 24.39 -14.55 -22.81
C PRO A 539 25.82 -13.96 -22.82
N GLY A 540 26.24 -13.25 -23.84
CA GLY A 540 27.54 -12.57 -23.91
C GLY A 540 27.48 -11.07 -23.63
N SER A 541 26.29 -10.49 -23.43
CA SER A 541 26.15 -9.05 -23.27
C SER A 541 26.34 -8.59 -21.83
N ARG A 542 26.72 -7.32 -21.69
CA ARG A 542 26.92 -6.65 -20.41
C ARG A 542 26.38 -5.23 -20.47
N TRP A 543 25.73 -4.82 -19.40
CA TRP A 543 25.31 -3.44 -19.18
C TRP A 543 25.88 -2.92 -17.87
N ILE A 544 26.49 -1.74 -17.90
CA ILE A 544 26.90 -0.98 -16.73
C ILE A 544 26.15 0.35 -16.77
N ARG A 545 25.46 0.71 -15.69
CA ARG A 545 24.88 2.04 -15.51
C ARG A 545 25.61 2.76 -14.39
N ARG A 546 25.98 4.01 -14.66
CA ARG A 546 26.48 4.97 -13.66
C ARG A 546 25.49 6.12 -13.56
N ALA A 547 25.32 6.65 -12.37
CA ALA A 547 24.47 7.79 -12.13
C ALA A 547 25.09 8.74 -11.10
N VAL A 548 24.92 10.04 -11.33
CA VAL A 548 25.19 11.09 -10.35
C VAL A 548 23.90 11.85 -10.11
N LEU A 549 23.52 11.99 -8.85
CA LEU A 549 22.46 12.86 -8.40
C LEU A 549 23.09 14.00 -7.61
N THR A 550 23.04 15.22 -8.14
CA THR A 550 23.64 16.38 -7.46
C THR A 550 22.76 16.91 -6.34
N ALA A 551 23.35 17.68 -5.43
CA ALA A 551 22.61 18.34 -4.35
C ALA A 551 21.51 19.30 -4.85
N GLU A 552 21.69 19.89 -6.04
CA GLU A 552 20.72 20.78 -6.69
C GLU A 552 19.59 20.02 -7.41
N GLY A 553 19.73 18.71 -7.59
CA GLY A 553 18.71 17.86 -8.20
C GLY A 553 18.93 17.54 -9.68
N TYR A 554 20.15 17.63 -10.19
CA TYR A 554 20.48 17.10 -11.52
C TYR A 554 20.74 15.59 -11.44
N LEU A 555 19.99 14.80 -12.21
CA LEU A 555 20.23 13.37 -12.38
C LEU A 555 20.95 13.14 -13.73
N VAL A 556 22.23 12.78 -13.66
CA VAL A 556 23.04 12.41 -14.83
C VAL A 556 23.17 10.90 -14.86
N VAL A 557 22.85 10.28 -15.99
CA VAL A 557 22.94 8.81 -16.18
C VAL A 557 23.82 8.51 -17.38
N ALA A 558 24.77 7.60 -17.20
CA ALA A 558 25.65 7.11 -18.25
C ALA A 558 25.54 5.59 -18.35
N ASP A 559 25.18 5.11 -19.53
CA ASP A 559 25.07 3.69 -19.84
C ASP A 559 26.26 3.24 -20.69
N HIS A 560 26.89 2.14 -20.31
CA HIS A 560 27.86 1.42 -21.13
C HIS A 560 27.32 0.03 -21.43
N TYR A 561 27.08 -0.26 -22.70
CA TYR A 561 26.51 -1.53 -23.15
C TYR A 561 27.46 -2.24 -24.12
N THR A 562 27.73 -3.51 -23.84
CA THR A 562 28.41 -4.43 -24.75
C THR A 562 27.41 -5.49 -25.18
N GLY A 563 27.07 -5.53 -26.46
CA GLY A 563 26.12 -6.49 -27.01
C GLY A 563 26.70 -7.90 -27.17
N ASP A 564 25.84 -8.91 -27.15
CA ASP A 564 26.19 -10.27 -27.55
C ASP A 564 26.47 -10.29 -29.07
N PRO A 565 27.52 -10.98 -29.56
CA PRO A 565 27.78 -11.10 -30.99
C PRO A 565 26.57 -11.57 -31.82
N VAL A 566 25.64 -12.34 -31.22
CA VAL A 566 24.40 -12.81 -31.85
C VAL A 566 23.45 -11.67 -32.24
N LEU A 567 23.54 -10.51 -31.58
CA LEU A 567 22.74 -9.33 -31.94
C LEU A 567 23.17 -8.78 -33.32
N GLY A 568 24.46 -8.85 -33.65
CA GLY A 568 25.00 -8.24 -34.86
C GLY A 568 24.74 -6.72 -34.94
N THR A 569 24.79 -6.16 -36.14
CA THR A 569 24.60 -4.71 -36.38
C THR A 569 23.13 -4.29 -36.55
N GLY A 570 22.20 -5.24 -36.50
CA GLY A 570 20.76 -5.00 -36.69
C GLY A 570 20.05 -4.38 -35.49
N TYR A 571 20.73 -4.24 -34.36
CA TYR A 571 20.18 -3.76 -33.10
C TYR A 571 20.77 -2.41 -32.68
N ARG A 572 20.02 -1.66 -31.88
CA ARG A 572 20.46 -0.44 -31.20
C ARG A 572 20.13 -0.54 -29.72
N ALA A 573 21.00 0.02 -28.88
CA ALA A 573 20.78 0.17 -27.45
C ALA A 573 20.59 1.64 -27.13
N GLY A 574 19.61 1.99 -26.30
CA GLY A 574 19.38 3.36 -25.88
C GLY A 574 18.46 3.45 -24.67
N PRO A 575 18.59 4.50 -23.84
CA PRO A 575 17.72 4.66 -22.68
C PRO A 575 16.30 5.04 -23.12
N VAL A 576 15.32 4.50 -22.40
CA VAL A 576 13.90 4.85 -22.49
C VAL A 576 13.49 5.47 -21.15
N TRP A 577 12.73 6.57 -21.22
CA TRP A 577 12.27 7.32 -20.05
C TRP A 577 10.78 7.65 -20.16
N HIS A 578 10.01 7.43 -19.09
CA HIS A 578 8.60 7.82 -18.98
C HIS A 578 8.50 9.21 -18.40
N LEU A 579 8.10 10.13 -19.26
CA LEU A 579 7.90 11.51 -18.91
C LEU A 579 6.42 11.82 -18.71
N GLY A 580 6.12 12.78 -17.82
CA GLY A 580 4.79 13.34 -17.69
C GLY A 580 4.30 13.94 -19.00
N VAL A 581 2.98 14.02 -19.17
CA VAL A 581 2.35 14.57 -20.39
C VAL A 581 1.36 15.65 -20.02
N ASP A 582 1.33 16.72 -20.81
CA ASP A 582 0.38 17.83 -20.75
C ASP A 582 -0.08 18.23 -22.17
N GLU A 583 -0.86 19.30 -22.26
CA GLU A 583 -1.35 19.86 -23.52
C GLU A 583 -0.24 20.35 -24.48
N ASN A 584 0.96 20.62 -23.97
CA ASN A 584 2.12 21.04 -24.77
C ASN A 584 2.96 19.86 -25.27
N THR A 585 2.67 18.66 -24.78
CA THR A 585 3.42 17.45 -25.11
C THR A 585 3.04 16.93 -26.50
N ARG A 586 4.00 16.91 -27.42
CA ARG A 586 3.81 16.40 -28.78
C ARG A 586 4.24 14.94 -28.90
N ALA A 587 3.34 14.10 -29.38
CA ALA A 587 3.66 12.70 -29.69
C ALA A 587 4.44 12.58 -31.01
N GLY A 588 5.29 11.55 -31.09
CA GLY A 588 6.05 11.18 -32.29
C GLY A 588 7.54 11.52 -32.23
N PRO A 589 8.30 11.14 -33.27
CA PRO A 589 9.73 11.42 -33.36
C PRO A 589 10.04 12.92 -33.29
N ARG A 590 11.19 13.27 -32.72
CA ARG A 590 11.70 14.66 -32.66
C ARG A 590 13.15 14.68 -33.14
N GLU A 591 13.55 15.78 -33.78
CA GLU A 591 14.94 16.03 -34.18
C GLU A 591 15.81 16.50 -33.01
N ALA A 592 15.20 17.16 -32.03
CA ALA A 592 15.89 17.60 -30.82
C ALA A 592 16.32 16.39 -29.97
N ASN A 593 17.53 16.44 -29.44
CA ASN A 593 18.05 15.48 -28.48
C ASN A 593 17.59 15.76 -27.03
N TRP A 594 16.50 16.50 -26.86
CA TRP A 594 15.95 16.84 -25.55
C TRP A 594 14.42 16.84 -25.54
N PHE A 595 13.89 16.64 -24.34
CA PHE A 595 12.46 16.60 -24.05
C PHE A 595 12.18 17.46 -22.82
N ASP A 596 11.08 18.20 -22.88
CA ASP A 596 10.54 18.95 -21.76
C ASP A 596 9.23 18.27 -21.34
N ALA A 597 9.07 17.99 -20.05
CA ALA A 597 7.88 17.39 -19.50
C ALA A 597 7.51 17.94 -18.12
N PRO A 598 6.21 17.99 -17.77
CA PRO A 598 5.79 18.32 -16.42
C PRO A 598 6.16 17.22 -15.42
N ALA A 599 6.27 17.58 -14.15
CA ALA A 599 6.28 16.61 -13.05
C ALA A 599 4.98 15.79 -13.03
N PHE A 600 5.07 14.52 -12.62
CA PHE A 600 3.91 13.66 -12.39
C PHE A 600 3.10 14.08 -11.16
N ASP A 601 3.78 14.63 -10.16
CA ASP A 601 3.20 14.84 -8.86
C ASP A 601 4.01 15.84 -8.01
N HIS A 602 3.37 16.42 -7.01
CA HIS A 602 3.94 17.44 -6.14
C HIS A 602 3.63 17.18 -4.67
N ALA A 603 4.56 17.60 -3.81
CA ALA A 603 4.33 17.68 -2.38
C ALA A 603 3.19 18.67 -2.15
N TRP A 604 2.40 18.49 -1.09
CA TRP A 604 1.29 19.40 -0.83
C TRP A 604 1.73 20.85 -0.60
N TRP A 605 2.99 21.06 -0.19
CA TRP A 605 3.60 22.36 0.02
C TRP A 605 4.32 22.92 -1.21
N GLN A 606 4.59 22.10 -2.24
CA GLN A 606 5.16 22.57 -3.50
C GLN A 606 4.01 23.06 -4.40
N LYS A 607 3.95 24.38 -4.60
CA LYS A 607 2.85 25.04 -5.34
C LYS A 607 3.24 25.48 -6.74
N GLU A 608 4.52 25.51 -7.04
CA GLU A 608 5.01 25.89 -8.35
C GLU A 608 4.91 24.69 -9.29
N GLU A 609 4.51 24.96 -10.54
CA GLU A 609 4.66 23.97 -11.60
C GLU A 609 6.15 23.64 -11.76
N GLN A 610 6.47 22.36 -11.74
CA GLN A 610 7.83 21.87 -11.90
C GLN A 610 7.89 21.04 -13.17
N ARG A 611 9.00 21.17 -13.89
CA ARG A 611 9.24 20.50 -15.18
C ARG A 611 10.63 19.90 -15.19
N ILE A 612 10.82 18.85 -15.96
CA ILE A 612 12.11 18.23 -16.23
C ILE A 612 12.53 18.51 -17.66
N LEU A 613 13.78 18.94 -17.83
CA LEU A 613 14.45 18.92 -19.13
C LEU A 613 15.32 17.67 -19.20
N LEU A 614 14.88 16.68 -19.96
CA LEU A 614 15.67 15.49 -20.28
C LEU A 614 16.53 15.80 -21.51
N TYR A 615 17.85 15.66 -21.38
CA TYR A 615 18.79 15.88 -22.47
C TYR A 615 19.62 14.62 -22.72
N PHE A 616 19.74 14.21 -23.98
CA PHE A 616 20.59 13.11 -24.41
C PHE A 616 21.87 13.70 -24.99
N HIS A 617 22.99 13.50 -24.30
CA HIS A 617 24.29 13.96 -24.79
C HIS A 617 24.75 13.10 -25.97
N ASP A 618 25.28 13.74 -27.01
CA ASP A 618 25.76 13.08 -28.22
C ASP A 618 27.24 12.71 -28.02
N ASP A 619 27.49 11.59 -27.35
CA ASP A 619 28.84 11.06 -27.12
C ASP A 619 29.45 10.37 -28.35
N GLY A 620 28.91 10.62 -29.55
CA GLY A 620 29.67 10.51 -30.79
C GLY A 620 29.89 9.10 -31.37
N HIS A 621 29.23 8.06 -30.87
CA HIS A 621 29.23 6.74 -31.52
C HIS A 621 27.86 6.04 -31.35
N SER A 622 26.94 6.29 -32.28
CA SER A 622 25.70 5.52 -32.45
C SER A 622 25.84 4.51 -33.58
#